data_AF-A0A662ZG03-F1
#
_entry.id   AF-A0A662ZG03-F1
#
_cell.length_a   1.000
_cell.length_b   1.000
_cell.length_c   1.000
_cell.angle_alpha   90.00
_cell.angle_beta   90.00
_cell.angle_gamma   90.00
#
_symmetry.space_group_name_H-M   'P 1'
#
loop_
_entity.id
_entity.type
_entity.pdbx_description
1 polymer ?
#
loop_
_entity_poly.entity_id
_entity_poly.type
_entity_poly.pdbx_seq_one_letter_code
_entity_poly.pdbx_strand_id
1 'polypeptide(L)'
;MSDNFGSDRYSCLNNMVIILVDPSHYGNIGSASRAMKTMGLSELRIVSANKDIITDEALALSKGAADVLKSARVYDSLDDALADVTFVAGTSARHRSIELPLYQPREAVEKIYPHISNGMKCAIMFGRERTGLTNDELQRCDIHINIDANPEYSSLNLAMSVQVLSYELRQACLRSAESDVPESFDEGLRKPKHSDLEQFYSFIEKNLCECGFLKKNHNGSVMGQIRRVYAKSDMSAHELRIIYGTLASMLKYKAHGEK
;
A
#
# COMPACT_ATOMS: atom_id res chain seq x y z
N MET A 1 9.09 -28.83 28.27
CA MET A 1 9.57 -27.45 28.03
C MET A 1 9.27 -27.15 26.58
N SER A 2 8.15 -26.47 26.34
CA SER A 2 7.68 -26.10 25.01
C SER A 2 8.50 -24.90 24.51
N ASP A 3 9.18 -25.07 23.39
CA ASP A 3 9.95 -24.04 22.71
C ASP A 3 9.06 -22.87 22.28
N ASN A 4 9.11 -21.78 23.04
CA ASN A 4 8.46 -20.50 22.74
C ASN A 4 9.30 -19.62 21.79
N PHE A 5 10.25 -20.20 21.03
CA PHE A 5 11.23 -19.50 20.20
C PHE A 5 10.72 -19.13 18.78
N GLY A 6 9.41 -19.25 18.52
CA GLY A 6 8.84 -19.17 17.18
C GLY A 6 8.01 -17.92 16.86
N SER A 7 7.41 -17.23 17.83
CA SER A 7 6.42 -16.18 17.53
C SER A 7 7.02 -14.78 17.37
N ASP A 8 8.06 -14.43 18.13
CA ASP A 8 8.59 -13.05 18.15
C ASP A 8 9.51 -12.71 16.98
N ARG A 9 10.18 -13.71 16.38
CA ARG A 9 11.12 -13.52 15.26
C ARG A 9 10.46 -13.13 13.93
N TYR A 10 9.13 -13.10 13.88
CA TYR A 10 8.34 -12.70 12.71
C TYR A 10 7.44 -11.50 12.96
N SER A 11 7.59 -10.81 14.10
CA SER A 11 6.71 -9.70 14.48
C SER A 11 6.69 -8.56 13.45
N CYS A 12 7.81 -8.35 12.74
CA CYS A 12 7.94 -7.36 11.66
C CYS A 12 6.88 -7.54 10.55
N LEU A 13 6.56 -8.79 10.16
CA LEU A 13 5.64 -9.07 9.05
C LEU A 13 4.17 -8.83 9.42
N ASN A 14 3.85 -8.73 10.72
CA ASN A 14 2.48 -8.45 11.18
C ASN A 14 1.99 -7.06 10.74
N ASN A 15 2.92 -6.14 10.46
CA ASN A 15 2.60 -4.81 9.96
C ASN A 15 2.52 -4.73 8.44
N MET A 16 2.62 -5.87 7.74
CA MET A 16 2.68 -5.92 6.29
C MET A 16 1.39 -6.50 5.71
N VAL A 17 0.71 -5.68 4.92
CA VAL A 17 -0.55 -6.02 4.24
C VAL A 17 -0.32 -6.34 2.77
N ILE A 18 -0.89 -7.45 2.30
CA ILE A 18 -1.00 -7.73 0.86
C ILE A 18 -2.39 -7.31 0.39
N ILE A 19 -2.44 -6.47 -0.64
CA ILE A 19 -3.69 -5.97 -1.23
C ILE A 19 -3.81 -6.47 -2.66
N LEU A 20 -4.87 -7.24 -2.95
CA LEU A 20 -5.21 -7.66 -4.30
C LEU A 20 -6.33 -6.76 -4.83
N VAL A 21 -6.06 -6.05 -5.91
CA VAL A 21 -7.02 -5.12 -6.53
C VAL A 21 -7.71 -5.79 -7.69
N ASP A 22 -8.98 -6.12 -7.45
CA ASP A 22 -9.95 -6.65 -8.40
C ASP A 22 -9.47 -7.90 -9.16
N PRO A 23 -9.01 -8.95 -8.45
CA PRO A 23 -8.53 -10.18 -9.08
C PRO A 23 -9.64 -10.84 -9.91
N SER A 24 -9.32 -11.21 -11.15
CA SER A 24 -10.28 -11.82 -12.08
C SER A 24 -10.41 -13.32 -11.93
N HIS A 25 -9.37 -13.99 -11.42
CA HIS A 25 -9.36 -15.45 -11.21
C HIS A 25 -9.22 -15.77 -9.72
N TYR A 26 -10.29 -16.23 -9.06
CA TYR A 26 -10.30 -16.44 -7.61
C TYR A 26 -9.35 -17.55 -7.14
N GLY A 27 -9.03 -18.52 -8.00
CA GLY A 27 -7.93 -19.46 -7.75
C GLY A 27 -6.57 -18.80 -7.46
N ASN A 28 -6.30 -17.61 -8.04
CA ASN A 28 -5.09 -16.84 -7.73
C ASN A 28 -5.12 -16.27 -6.31
N ILE A 29 -6.29 -15.94 -5.75
CA ILE A 29 -6.43 -15.48 -4.36
C ILE A 29 -6.01 -16.61 -3.41
N GLY A 30 -6.48 -17.83 -3.69
CA GLY A 30 -6.07 -19.03 -2.94
C GLY A 30 -4.55 -19.26 -3.01
N SER A 31 -3.99 -19.23 -4.22
CA SER A 31 -2.55 -19.41 -4.45
C SER A 31 -1.71 -18.30 -3.81
N ALA A 32 -2.18 -17.05 -3.85
CA ALA A 32 -1.55 -15.91 -3.17
C ALA A 32 -1.57 -16.09 -1.64
N SER A 33 -2.70 -16.52 -1.08
CA SER A 33 -2.83 -16.83 0.36
C SER A 33 -1.82 -17.91 0.79
N ARG A 34 -1.62 -18.93 -0.05
CA ARG A 34 -0.61 -19.97 0.16
C ARG A 34 0.81 -19.39 0.13
N ALA A 35 1.12 -18.55 -0.84
CA ALA A 35 2.42 -17.89 -0.94
C ALA A 35 2.72 -17.03 0.29
N MET A 36 1.75 -16.22 0.72
CA MET A 36 1.82 -15.38 1.91
C MET A 36 2.10 -16.21 3.16
N LYS A 37 1.28 -17.23 3.44
CA LYS A 37 1.44 -18.06 4.64
C LYS A 37 2.77 -18.79 4.67
N THR A 38 3.23 -19.28 3.52
CA THR A 38 4.54 -19.95 3.40
C THR A 38 5.68 -19.02 3.81
N MET A 39 5.55 -17.72 3.57
CA MET A 39 6.56 -16.72 3.90
C MET A 39 6.36 -16.07 5.28
N GLY A 40 5.22 -16.28 5.93
CA GLY A 40 4.89 -15.75 7.26
C GLY A 40 3.99 -14.50 7.25
N LEU A 41 3.39 -14.16 6.11
CA LEU A 41 2.40 -13.09 5.99
C LEU A 41 0.99 -13.63 6.25
N SER A 42 0.15 -12.80 6.87
CA SER A 42 -1.20 -13.20 7.31
C SER A 42 -2.30 -12.18 7.01
N GLU A 43 -1.97 -10.90 6.79
CA GLU A 43 -2.98 -9.86 6.51
C GLU A 43 -3.21 -9.71 5.00
N LEU A 44 -4.32 -10.27 4.52
CA LEU A 44 -4.80 -10.16 3.14
C LEU A 44 -5.99 -9.20 3.06
N ARG A 45 -5.92 -8.22 2.16
CA ARG A 45 -7.06 -7.36 1.80
C ARG A 45 -7.35 -7.48 0.32
N ILE A 46 -8.62 -7.42 -0.03
CA ILE A 46 -9.08 -7.54 -1.41
C ILE A 46 -10.00 -6.38 -1.71
N VAL A 47 -9.69 -5.62 -2.75
CA VAL A 47 -10.57 -4.57 -3.27
C VAL A 47 -11.33 -5.17 -4.43
N SER A 48 -12.64 -5.38 -4.29
CA SER A 48 -13.45 -5.93 -5.38
C SER A 48 -14.91 -5.55 -5.23
N ALA A 49 -15.58 -5.39 -6.38
CA ALA A 49 -17.02 -5.24 -6.43
C ALA A 49 -17.75 -6.54 -6.04
N ASN A 50 -17.12 -7.70 -6.25
CA ASN A 50 -17.68 -8.98 -5.80
C ASN A 50 -17.19 -9.30 -4.38
N LYS A 51 -18.13 -9.54 -3.46
CA LYS A 51 -17.83 -9.94 -2.08
C LYS A 51 -17.60 -11.44 -1.92
N ASP A 52 -18.12 -12.25 -2.84
CA ASP A 52 -18.02 -13.71 -2.79
C ASP A 52 -16.70 -14.21 -3.40
N ILE A 53 -15.59 -13.87 -2.71
CA ILE A 53 -14.22 -14.22 -3.12
C ILE A 53 -13.77 -15.60 -2.64
N ILE A 54 -14.44 -16.15 -1.61
CA ILE A 54 -14.13 -17.47 -1.04
C ILE A 54 -14.92 -18.51 -1.84
N THR A 55 -14.35 -18.91 -2.97
CA THR A 55 -14.90 -19.96 -3.83
C THR A 55 -14.24 -21.31 -3.55
N ASP A 56 -14.87 -22.39 -4.01
CA ASP A 56 -14.29 -23.74 -3.93
C ASP A 56 -12.93 -23.81 -4.62
N GLU A 57 -12.75 -23.09 -5.74
CA GLU A 57 -11.47 -22.97 -6.43
C GLU A 57 -10.41 -22.30 -5.56
N ALA A 58 -10.73 -21.15 -4.95
CA ALA A 58 -9.83 -20.43 -4.06
C ALA A 58 -9.42 -21.29 -2.84
N LEU A 59 -10.39 -21.99 -2.23
CA LEU A 59 -10.14 -22.90 -1.11
C LEU A 59 -9.27 -24.10 -1.51
N ALA A 60 -9.54 -24.69 -2.68
CA ALA A 60 -8.78 -25.83 -3.19
C ALA A 60 -7.30 -25.47 -3.46
N LEU A 61 -7.04 -24.24 -3.91
CA LEU A 61 -5.70 -23.73 -4.20
C LEU A 61 -4.99 -23.12 -2.99
N SER A 62 -5.72 -22.67 -1.96
CA SER A 62 -5.10 -22.19 -0.71
C SER A 62 -4.43 -23.30 0.11
N LYS A 63 -4.87 -24.56 -0.05
CA LYS A 63 -4.35 -25.71 0.71
C LYS A 63 -4.30 -25.40 2.21
N GLY A 64 -3.12 -25.49 2.84
CA GLY A 64 -2.92 -25.20 4.26
C GLY A 64 -3.04 -23.73 4.67
N ALA A 65 -3.36 -22.82 3.75
CA ALA A 65 -3.52 -21.38 3.99
C ALA A 65 -4.98 -20.90 3.92
N ALA A 66 -5.94 -21.80 4.12
CA ALA A 66 -7.36 -21.46 4.13
C ALA A 66 -7.72 -20.46 5.26
N ASP A 67 -6.95 -20.41 6.34
CA ASP A 67 -7.08 -19.41 7.40
C ASP A 67 -6.79 -17.98 6.92
N VAL A 68 -5.71 -17.77 6.14
CA VAL A 68 -5.40 -16.46 5.53
C VAL A 68 -6.49 -16.03 4.56
N LEU A 69 -7.00 -16.97 3.75
CA LEU A 69 -8.09 -16.69 2.82
C LEU A 69 -9.40 -16.35 3.57
N LYS A 70 -9.72 -17.07 4.64
CA LYS A 70 -10.94 -16.85 5.44
C LYS A 70 -10.88 -15.59 6.30
N SER A 71 -9.69 -15.15 6.70
CA SER A 71 -9.49 -13.90 7.43
C SER A 71 -9.35 -12.68 6.49
N ALA A 72 -9.32 -12.89 5.18
CA ALA A 72 -9.19 -11.84 4.20
C ALA A 72 -10.35 -10.84 4.30
N ARG A 73 -10.03 -9.55 4.28
CA ARG A 73 -11.03 -8.47 4.34
C ARG A 73 -11.32 -7.95 2.94
N VAL A 74 -12.59 -7.84 2.60
CA VAL A 74 -13.03 -7.35 1.28
C VAL A 74 -13.56 -5.92 1.39
N TYR A 75 -12.98 -5.02 0.62
CA TYR A 75 -13.29 -3.59 0.61
C TYR A 75 -13.96 -3.19 -0.70
N ASP A 76 -14.85 -2.20 -0.65
CA ASP A 76 -15.51 -1.62 -1.82
C ASP A 76 -14.61 -0.65 -2.59
N SER A 77 -13.70 0.02 -1.86
CA SER A 77 -12.78 0.99 -2.43
C SER A 77 -11.34 0.71 -2.01
N LEU A 78 -10.41 1.20 -2.83
CA LEU A 78 -9.00 1.16 -2.50
C LEU A 78 -8.66 2.05 -1.30
N ASP A 79 -9.33 3.19 -1.15
CA ASP A 79 -9.08 4.12 -0.05
C ASP A 79 -9.45 3.50 1.31
N ASP A 80 -10.54 2.72 1.38
CA ASP A 80 -10.89 1.97 2.59
C ASP A 80 -9.86 0.87 2.91
N ALA A 81 -9.38 0.18 1.87
CA ALA A 81 -8.35 -0.85 2.01
C ALA A 81 -6.98 -0.28 2.41
N LEU A 82 -6.74 1.02 2.23
CA LEU A 82 -5.49 1.71 2.59
C LEU A 82 -5.62 2.55 3.86
N ALA A 83 -6.80 2.73 4.43
CA ALA A 83 -7.09 3.76 5.44
C ALA A 83 -6.11 3.83 6.63
N ASP A 84 -5.66 2.68 7.15
CA ASP A 84 -4.72 2.57 8.28
C ASP A 84 -3.25 2.37 7.87
N VAL A 85 -2.97 2.30 6.58
CA VAL A 85 -1.62 2.12 6.00
C VAL A 85 -0.89 3.46 5.94
N THR A 86 0.41 3.47 6.17
CA THR A 86 1.27 4.67 6.15
C THR A 86 2.34 4.64 5.06
N PHE A 87 2.54 3.48 4.40
CA PHE A 87 3.44 3.35 3.26
C PHE A 87 2.90 2.30 2.29
N VAL A 88 2.82 2.65 1.01
CA VAL A 88 2.15 1.86 -0.04
C VAL A 88 3.09 1.65 -1.21
N ALA A 89 3.35 0.39 -1.55
CA ALA A 89 4.10 0.01 -2.74
C ALA A 89 3.18 -0.64 -3.79
N GLY A 90 3.20 -0.11 -5.01
CA GLY A 90 2.39 -0.62 -6.12
C GLY A 90 3.21 -1.46 -7.09
N THR A 91 2.74 -2.66 -7.45
CA THR A 91 3.42 -3.49 -8.46
C THR A 91 3.04 -3.09 -9.89
N SER A 92 4.03 -2.99 -10.78
CA SER A 92 3.81 -2.72 -12.21
C SER A 92 4.91 -3.35 -13.07
N ALA A 93 4.50 -4.11 -14.09
CA ALA A 93 5.41 -4.66 -15.11
C ALA A 93 5.76 -3.67 -16.22
N ARG A 94 5.21 -2.44 -16.19
CA ARG A 94 5.40 -1.41 -17.23
C ARG A 94 5.87 -0.10 -16.62
N HIS A 95 6.72 0.60 -17.36
CA HIS A 95 6.92 2.03 -17.15
C HIS A 95 5.62 2.76 -17.48
N ARG A 96 4.87 3.14 -16.44
CA ARG A 96 3.66 3.95 -16.56
C ARG A 96 4.05 5.43 -16.61
N SER A 97 3.12 6.27 -17.05
CA SER A 97 3.30 7.73 -17.15
C SER A 97 3.41 8.45 -15.80
N ILE A 98 3.40 7.72 -14.68
CA ILE A 98 3.45 8.27 -13.34
C ILE A 98 4.90 8.18 -12.85
N GLU A 99 5.50 9.35 -12.62
CA GLU A 99 6.85 9.50 -12.07
C GLU A 99 6.85 9.24 -10.55
N LEU A 100 6.76 7.97 -10.16
CA LEU A 100 7.08 7.51 -8.82
C LEU A 100 8.43 6.77 -8.84
N PRO A 101 9.20 6.80 -7.73
CA PRO A 101 10.41 6.00 -7.61
C PRO A 101 10.12 4.53 -7.93
N LEU A 102 10.89 3.95 -8.84
CA LEU A 102 10.77 2.56 -9.27
C LEU A 102 11.93 1.76 -8.69
N TYR A 103 11.61 0.66 -8.04
CA TYR A 103 12.58 -0.22 -7.40
C TYR A 103 12.38 -1.67 -7.83
N GLN A 104 13.47 -2.42 -7.81
CA GLN A 104 13.43 -3.88 -7.89
C GLN A 104 12.96 -4.48 -6.56
N PRO A 105 12.54 -5.76 -6.52
CA PRO A 105 11.91 -6.35 -5.32
C PRO A 105 12.73 -6.20 -4.05
N ARG A 106 14.06 -6.41 -4.14
CA ARG A 106 14.96 -6.29 -2.99
C ARG A 106 15.07 -4.85 -2.48
N GLU A 107 15.31 -3.91 -3.40
CA GLU A 107 15.45 -2.48 -3.08
C GLU A 107 14.14 -1.91 -2.51
N ALA A 108 13.00 -2.34 -3.05
CA ALA A 108 11.69 -1.94 -2.55
C ALA A 108 11.48 -2.40 -1.10
N VAL A 109 11.86 -3.65 -0.79
CA VAL A 109 11.78 -4.18 0.56
C VAL A 109 12.73 -3.43 1.51
N GLU A 110 13.90 -3.00 1.06
CA GLU A 110 14.79 -2.14 1.88
C GLU A 110 14.17 -0.77 2.20
N LYS A 111 13.26 -0.27 1.37
CA LYS A 111 12.46 0.93 1.67
C LYS A 111 11.31 0.63 2.62
N ILE A 112 10.64 -0.51 2.48
CA ILE A 112 9.48 -0.89 3.30
C ILE A 112 9.91 -1.31 4.72
N TYR A 113 11.03 -2.02 4.85
CA TYR A 113 11.43 -2.68 6.08
C TYR A 113 11.52 -1.74 7.30
N PRO A 114 12.17 -0.56 7.21
CA PRO A 114 12.23 0.39 8.33
C PRO A 114 10.85 0.85 8.81
N HIS A 115 9.83 0.87 7.94
CA HIS A 115 8.49 1.24 8.37
C HIS A 115 7.85 0.13 9.20
N ILE A 116 7.86 -1.11 8.69
CA ILE A 116 7.24 -2.25 9.37
C ILE A 116 7.95 -2.64 10.68
N SER A 117 9.28 -2.47 10.76
CA SER A 117 10.07 -2.69 11.98
C SER A 117 9.69 -1.69 13.08
N ASN A 118 9.40 -0.45 12.70
CA ASN A 118 8.92 0.62 13.58
C ASN A 118 7.40 0.56 13.86
N GLY A 119 6.74 -0.57 13.64
CA GLY A 119 5.32 -0.73 13.97
C GLY A 119 4.35 -0.02 13.02
N MET A 120 4.85 0.56 11.93
CA MET A 120 3.99 1.23 10.94
C MET A 120 3.41 0.23 9.96
N LYS A 121 2.11 0.33 9.71
CA LYS A 121 1.43 -0.56 8.78
C LYS A 121 1.74 -0.17 7.34
N CYS A 122 2.26 -1.11 6.56
CA CYS A 122 2.59 -0.93 5.16
C CYS A 122 1.71 -1.82 4.27
N ALA A 123 1.61 -1.50 2.98
CA ALA A 123 0.91 -2.34 2.00
C ALA A 123 1.72 -2.55 0.72
N ILE A 124 1.63 -3.75 0.14
CA ILE A 124 1.99 -4.01 -1.26
C ILE A 124 0.72 -4.31 -2.03
N MET A 125 0.48 -3.53 -3.09
CA MET A 125 -0.66 -3.66 -3.97
C MET A 125 -0.32 -4.44 -5.24
N PHE A 126 -1.21 -5.37 -5.58
CA PHE A 126 -1.16 -6.16 -6.79
C PHE A 126 -2.42 -5.91 -7.61
N GLY A 127 -2.22 -5.57 -8.88
CA GLY A 127 -3.34 -5.28 -9.78
C GLY A 127 -3.96 -6.52 -10.43
N ARG A 128 -4.95 -6.24 -11.26
CA ARG A 128 -5.67 -7.20 -12.10
C ARG A 128 -4.69 -7.95 -13.01
N GLU A 129 -4.94 -9.22 -13.29
CA GLU A 129 -4.03 -10.09 -14.04
C GLU A 129 -3.68 -9.56 -15.44
N ARG A 130 -4.65 -8.94 -16.13
CA ARG A 130 -4.46 -8.47 -17.52
C ARG A 130 -4.02 -7.02 -17.62
N THR A 131 -4.56 -6.17 -16.76
CA THR A 131 -4.42 -4.71 -16.90
C THR A 131 -3.48 -4.10 -15.86
N GLY A 132 -3.16 -4.86 -14.80
CA GLY A 132 -2.45 -4.36 -13.63
C GLY A 132 -3.25 -3.32 -12.86
N LEU A 133 -2.54 -2.50 -12.11
CA LEU A 133 -3.08 -1.33 -11.43
C LEU A 133 -3.35 -0.20 -12.43
N THR A 134 -4.45 0.53 -12.21
CA THR A 134 -4.78 1.73 -12.97
C THR A 134 -3.87 2.89 -12.55
N ASN A 135 -3.83 3.96 -13.35
CA ASN A 135 -3.07 5.15 -12.99
C ASN A 135 -3.57 5.80 -11.69
N ASP A 136 -4.88 5.76 -11.43
CA ASP A 136 -5.44 6.35 -10.20
C ASP A 136 -5.10 5.50 -8.97
N GLU A 137 -5.05 4.16 -9.13
CA GLU A 137 -4.58 3.25 -8.09
C GLU A 137 -3.08 3.44 -7.81
N LEU A 138 -2.26 3.63 -8.85
CA LEU A 138 -0.81 3.88 -8.70
C LEU A 138 -0.50 5.24 -8.07
N GLN A 139 -1.35 6.25 -8.25
CA GLN A 139 -1.18 7.57 -7.61
C GLN A 139 -1.31 7.55 -6.08
N ARG A 140 -1.80 6.44 -5.51
CA ARG A 140 -1.89 6.20 -4.07
C ARG A 140 -0.65 5.50 -3.51
N CYS A 141 0.30 5.14 -4.36
CA CYS A 141 1.53 4.51 -3.97
C CYS A 141 2.63 5.54 -3.69
N ASP A 142 3.49 5.24 -2.73
CA ASP A 142 4.72 5.98 -2.45
C ASP A 142 5.85 5.55 -3.39
N ILE A 143 5.87 4.25 -3.73
CA ILE A 143 6.85 3.67 -4.65
C ILE A 143 6.20 2.67 -5.61
N HIS A 144 6.88 2.44 -6.72
CA HIS A 144 6.58 1.34 -7.62
C HIS A 144 7.59 0.21 -7.48
N ILE A 145 7.09 -1.01 -7.62
CA ILE A 145 7.91 -2.22 -7.70
C ILE A 145 7.75 -2.82 -9.09
N ASN A 146 8.87 -2.99 -9.79
CA ASN A 146 8.93 -3.83 -10.98
C ASN A 146 9.66 -5.12 -10.61
N ILE A 147 9.15 -6.27 -11.07
CA ILE A 147 9.87 -7.54 -10.95
C ILE A 147 10.53 -7.77 -12.30
N ASP A 148 11.86 -7.69 -12.35
CA ASP A 148 12.59 -8.01 -13.57
C ASP A 148 12.26 -9.43 -14.05
N ALA A 149 11.73 -9.49 -15.25
CA ALA A 149 11.26 -10.69 -15.93
C ALA A 149 11.80 -10.71 -17.35
N ASN A 150 11.54 -11.79 -18.09
CA ASN A 150 11.89 -11.85 -19.51
C ASN A 150 11.26 -10.66 -20.26
N PRO A 151 12.03 -9.79 -20.95
CA PRO A 151 11.48 -8.67 -21.72
C PRO A 151 10.46 -9.09 -22.78
N GLU A 152 10.56 -10.31 -23.31
CA GLU A 152 9.62 -10.87 -24.29
C GLU A 152 8.32 -11.40 -23.65
N TYR A 153 8.35 -11.69 -22.34
CA TYR A 153 7.22 -12.21 -21.59
C TYR A 153 7.32 -11.80 -20.11
N SER A 154 7.02 -10.53 -19.84
CA SER A 154 7.22 -9.92 -18.52
C SER A 154 6.02 -10.02 -17.57
N SER A 155 4.91 -10.60 -18.03
CA SER A 155 3.69 -10.70 -17.24
C SER A 155 3.72 -11.93 -16.33
N LEU A 156 4.05 -11.72 -15.06
CA LEU A 156 3.93 -12.76 -14.05
C LEU A 156 2.46 -13.02 -13.70
N ASN A 157 2.14 -14.28 -13.36
CA ASN A 157 0.88 -14.59 -12.68
C ASN A 157 0.81 -13.88 -11.32
N LEU A 158 -0.40 -13.49 -10.90
CA LEU A 158 -0.65 -12.78 -9.65
C LEU A 158 0.00 -13.48 -8.44
N ALA A 159 -0.27 -14.77 -8.23
CA ALA A 159 0.27 -15.50 -7.10
C ALA A 159 1.80 -15.65 -7.16
N MET A 160 2.39 -15.70 -8.36
CA MET A 160 3.85 -15.72 -8.54
C MET A 160 4.48 -14.40 -8.12
N SER A 161 3.88 -13.27 -8.50
CA SER A 161 4.36 -11.95 -8.08
C SER A 161 4.25 -11.76 -6.56
N VAL A 162 3.14 -12.20 -5.96
CA VAL A 162 2.98 -12.24 -4.49
C VAL A 162 4.07 -13.09 -3.85
N GLN A 163 4.38 -14.25 -4.42
CA GLN A 163 5.41 -15.15 -3.90
C GLN A 163 6.81 -14.52 -3.90
N VAL A 164 7.20 -13.85 -4.99
CA VAL A 164 8.52 -13.18 -5.09
C VAL A 164 8.66 -12.11 -4.02
N LEU A 165 7.66 -11.24 -3.87
CA LEU A 165 7.73 -10.13 -2.91
C LEU A 165 7.58 -10.60 -1.46
N SER A 166 6.73 -11.60 -1.21
CA SER A 166 6.64 -12.23 0.11
C SER A 166 7.95 -12.88 0.53
N TYR A 167 8.68 -13.49 -0.43
CA TYR A 167 10.00 -14.06 -0.17
C TYR A 167 11.04 -12.99 0.17
N GLU A 168 11.15 -11.92 -0.62
CA GLU A 168 12.10 -10.84 -0.32
C GLU A 168 11.80 -10.15 1.03
N LEU A 169 10.53 -9.96 1.38
CA LEU A 169 10.10 -9.48 2.71
C LEU A 169 10.59 -10.40 3.84
N ARG A 170 10.39 -11.71 3.69
CA ARG A 170 10.87 -12.72 4.65
C ARG A 170 12.39 -12.65 4.80
N GLN A 171 13.11 -12.59 3.68
CA GLN A 171 14.57 -12.52 3.69
C GLN A 171 15.08 -11.25 4.40
N ALA A 172 14.40 -10.11 4.24
CA ALA A 172 14.76 -8.89 4.95
C ALA A 172 14.56 -9.01 6.47
N CYS A 173 13.43 -9.56 6.92
CA CYS A 173 13.21 -9.82 8.35
C CYS A 173 14.24 -10.80 8.93
N LEU A 174 14.61 -11.85 8.19
CA LEU A 174 15.65 -12.80 8.63
C LEU A 174 17.03 -12.14 8.76
N ARG A 175 17.44 -11.33 7.78
CA ARG A 175 18.72 -10.59 7.84
C ARG A 175 18.78 -9.63 9.03
N SER A 176 17.67 -8.97 9.36
CA SER A 176 17.64 -8.07 10.50
C SER A 176 17.60 -8.80 11.84
N ALA A 177 17.00 -9.98 11.93
CA ALA A 177 17.03 -10.78 13.16
C ALA A 177 18.44 -11.25 13.55
N GLU A 178 19.38 -11.23 12.60
CA GLU A 178 20.81 -11.49 12.83
C GLU A 178 21.58 -10.23 13.28
N SER A 179 20.98 -9.05 13.13
CA SER A 179 21.57 -7.75 13.48
C SER A 179 20.93 -7.25 14.78
N ASP A 180 21.60 -7.47 15.92
CA ASP A 180 21.15 -7.13 17.30
C ASP A 180 21.02 -5.61 17.59
N VAL A 181 20.63 -4.77 16.62
CA VAL A 181 20.48 -3.33 16.81
C VAL A 181 19.02 -3.01 17.15
N PRO A 182 18.71 -2.55 18.38
CA PRO A 182 17.37 -2.06 18.70
C PRO A 182 17.13 -0.77 17.93
N GLU A 183 16.20 -0.77 16.97
CA GLU A 183 15.70 0.47 16.38
C GLU A 183 14.82 1.19 17.42
N SER A 184 15.23 2.39 17.83
CA SER A 184 14.45 3.26 18.69
C SER A 184 13.31 3.89 17.89
N PHE A 185 12.06 3.63 18.30
CA PHE A 185 10.88 4.28 17.74
C PHE A 185 10.86 5.78 18.12
N ASP A 186 11.00 6.67 17.13
CA ASP A 186 10.79 8.10 17.31
C ASP A 186 9.36 8.48 16.86
N GLU A 187 8.55 8.91 17.82
CA GLU A 187 7.16 9.32 17.59
C GLU A 187 7.07 10.56 16.66
N GLY A 188 8.12 11.39 16.60
CA GLY A 188 8.24 12.53 15.69
C GLY A 188 8.37 12.15 14.21
N LEU A 189 8.83 10.93 13.92
CA LEU A 189 9.00 10.41 12.55
C LEU A 189 7.76 9.68 12.02
N ARG A 190 6.67 9.62 12.80
CA ARG A 190 5.46 8.92 12.40
C ARG A 190 4.87 9.52 11.12
N LYS A 191 4.72 8.67 10.09
CA LYS A 191 4.10 9.05 8.82
C LYS A 191 2.58 9.20 8.96
N PRO A 192 1.94 10.11 8.20
CA PRO A 192 0.49 10.20 8.16
C PRO A 192 -0.11 8.91 7.62
N LYS A 193 -1.33 8.56 8.06
CA LYS A 193 -2.05 7.46 7.44
C LYS A 193 -2.56 7.88 6.07
N HIS A 194 -2.78 6.92 5.19
CA HIS A 194 -3.37 7.16 3.88
C HIS A 194 -4.72 7.87 4.01
N SER A 195 -5.56 7.51 4.99
CA SER A 195 -6.83 8.21 5.24
C SER A 195 -6.65 9.69 5.62
N ASP A 196 -5.60 10.05 6.34
CA ASP A 196 -5.31 11.45 6.70
C ASP A 196 -4.87 12.24 5.44
N LEU A 197 -4.05 11.62 4.59
CA LEU A 197 -3.63 12.19 3.31
C LEU A 197 -4.82 12.38 2.36
N GLU A 198 -5.70 11.39 2.21
CA GLU A 198 -6.89 11.51 1.36
C GLU A 198 -7.85 12.60 1.83
N GLN A 199 -8.04 12.75 3.15
CA GLN A 199 -8.81 13.86 3.71
C GLN A 199 -8.16 15.21 3.38
N PHE A 200 -6.84 15.32 3.50
CA PHE A 200 -6.11 16.53 3.13
C PHE A 200 -6.23 16.85 1.63
N TYR A 201 -6.08 15.86 0.75
CA TYR A 201 -6.22 16.07 -0.69
C TYR A 201 -7.65 16.44 -1.07
N SER A 202 -8.65 15.82 -0.48
CA SER A 202 -10.06 16.17 -0.67
C SER A 202 -10.34 17.61 -0.22
N PHE A 203 -9.74 18.04 0.89
CA PHE A 203 -9.80 19.42 1.35
C PHE A 203 -9.18 20.39 0.34
N ILE A 204 -7.98 20.08 -0.19
CA ILE A 204 -7.34 20.92 -1.21
C ILE A 204 -8.21 20.99 -2.48
N GLU A 205 -8.63 19.85 -3.01
CA GLU A 205 -9.42 19.75 -4.24
C GLU A 205 -10.71 20.58 -4.17
N LYS A 206 -11.44 20.42 -3.06
CA LYS A 206 -12.65 21.19 -2.79
C LYS A 206 -12.38 22.69 -2.81
N ASN A 207 -11.37 23.15 -2.08
CA ASN A 207 -11.08 24.58 -1.97
C ASN A 207 -10.52 25.17 -3.27
N LEU A 208 -9.74 24.40 -4.04
CA LEU A 208 -9.28 24.82 -5.36
C LEU A 208 -10.42 24.89 -6.38
N CYS A 209 -11.45 24.05 -6.26
CA CYS A 209 -12.67 24.19 -7.03
C CYS A 209 -13.46 25.44 -6.62
N GLU A 210 -13.60 25.69 -5.32
CA GLU A 210 -14.34 26.85 -4.79
C GLU A 210 -13.68 28.19 -5.17
N CYS A 211 -12.34 28.25 -5.18
CA CYS A 211 -11.63 29.46 -5.59
C CYS A 211 -11.51 29.63 -7.12
N GLY A 212 -12.03 28.69 -7.91
CA GLY A 212 -12.04 28.74 -9.37
C GLY A 212 -10.74 28.33 -10.05
N PHE A 213 -9.75 27.82 -9.31
CA PHE A 213 -8.50 27.30 -9.88
C PHE A 213 -8.72 25.97 -10.62
N LEU A 214 -9.50 25.07 -10.00
CA LEU A 214 -9.94 23.82 -10.64
C LEU A 214 -11.34 23.99 -11.25
N LYS A 215 -11.53 23.45 -12.46
CA LYS A 215 -12.86 23.34 -13.07
C LYS A 215 -13.62 22.18 -12.42
N LYS A 216 -14.94 22.30 -12.24
CA LYS A 216 -15.79 21.25 -11.62
C LYS A 216 -15.64 19.83 -12.21
N ASN A 217 -15.32 19.72 -13.50
CA ASN A 217 -15.13 18.45 -14.20
C ASN A 217 -13.67 18.24 -14.62
N HIS A 218 -12.71 18.63 -13.77
CA HIS A 218 -11.30 18.43 -14.07
C HIS A 218 -10.95 16.93 -14.15
N ASN A 219 -9.98 16.58 -14.97
CA ASN A 219 -9.56 15.20 -15.25
C ASN A 219 -8.59 14.62 -14.19
N GLY A 220 -8.55 15.20 -12.99
CA GLY A 220 -7.62 14.80 -11.91
C GLY A 220 -6.13 15.10 -12.12
N SER A 221 -5.67 15.55 -13.29
CA SER A 221 -4.23 15.69 -13.58
C SER A 221 -3.48 16.62 -12.62
N VAL A 222 -4.07 17.78 -12.31
CA VAL A 222 -3.52 18.75 -11.35
C VAL A 222 -3.48 18.17 -9.94
N MET A 223 -4.52 17.47 -9.51
CA MET A 223 -4.53 16.79 -8.22
C MET A 223 -3.46 15.69 -8.14
N GLY A 224 -3.23 14.96 -9.23
CA GLY A 224 -2.11 14.03 -9.33
C GLY A 224 -0.74 14.71 -9.16
N GLN A 225 -0.54 15.91 -9.70
CA GLN A 225 0.68 16.70 -9.48
C GLN A 225 0.82 17.15 -8.02
N ILE A 226 -0.26 17.65 -7.42
CA ILE A 226 -0.29 18.06 -6.01
C ILE A 226 0.07 16.89 -5.10
N ARG A 227 -0.54 15.72 -5.30
CA ARG A 227 -0.23 14.48 -4.57
C ARG A 227 1.26 14.16 -4.64
N ARG A 228 1.86 14.22 -5.85
CA ARG A 228 3.31 13.98 -6.03
C ARG A 228 4.18 15.00 -5.30
N VAL A 229 3.81 16.28 -5.26
CA VAL A 229 4.56 17.29 -4.52
C VAL A 229 4.59 16.96 -3.03
N TYR A 230 3.44 16.64 -2.46
CA TYR A 230 3.36 16.29 -1.03
C TYR A 230 4.01 14.94 -0.70
N ALA A 231 3.90 13.94 -1.58
CA ALA A 231 4.61 12.67 -1.41
C ALA A 231 6.14 12.87 -1.35
N LYS A 232 6.69 13.74 -2.20
CA LYS A 232 8.14 14.05 -2.23
C LYS A 232 8.64 14.78 -0.99
N SER A 233 7.76 15.48 -0.26
CA SER A 233 8.16 16.21 0.95
C SER A 233 8.41 15.30 2.17
N ASP A 234 8.06 14.02 2.09
CA ASP A 234 8.31 13.01 3.11
C ASP A 234 7.82 13.40 4.53
N MET A 235 6.72 14.13 4.60
CA MET A 235 6.21 14.73 5.84
C MET A 235 5.83 13.72 6.90
N SER A 236 6.06 14.10 8.16
CA SER A 236 5.44 13.50 9.33
C SER A 236 3.95 13.82 9.42
N ALA A 237 3.23 13.02 10.21
CA ALA A 237 1.83 13.28 10.53
C ALA A 237 1.63 14.62 11.25
N HIS A 238 2.65 15.09 11.99
CA HIS A 238 2.61 16.39 12.67
C HIS A 238 2.68 17.55 11.67
N GLU A 239 3.60 17.49 10.72
CA GLU A 239 3.75 18.51 9.67
C GLU A 239 2.50 18.60 8.79
N LEU A 240 1.89 17.46 8.43
CA LEU A 240 0.63 17.45 7.69
C LEU A 240 -0.48 18.21 8.45
N ARG A 241 -0.59 18.01 9.77
CA ARG A 241 -1.56 18.73 10.61
C ARG A 241 -1.30 20.24 10.65
N ILE A 242 -0.02 20.66 10.72
CA ILE A 242 0.35 22.07 10.71
C ILE A 242 -0.05 22.72 9.37
N ILE A 243 0.26 22.07 8.25
CA ILE A 243 -0.06 22.59 6.91
C ILE A 243 -1.58 22.67 6.73
N TYR A 244 -2.31 21.60 7.09
CA TYR A 244 -3.77 21.60 7.07
C TYR A 244 -4.35 22.76 7.89
N GLY A 245 -3.90 22.92 9.14
CA GLY A 245 -4.36 23.98 10.04
C GLY A 245 -4.07 25.38 9.52
N THR A 246 -2.91 25.57 8.88
CA THR A 246 -2.52 26.84 8.26
C THR A 246 -3.46 27.19 7.10
N LEU A 247 -3.67 26.27 6.16
CA LEU A 247 -4.56 26.48 5.01
C LEU A 247 -6.00 26.73 5.46
N ALA A 248 -6.50 25.94 6.42
CA ALA A 248 -7.84 26.12 6.98
C ALA A 248 -8.01 27.49 7.65
N SER A 249 -6.98 27.99 8.34
CA SER A 249 -7.00 29.31 8.97
C SER A 249 -7.01 30.45 7.94
N MET A 250 -6.26 30.33 6.85
CA MET A 250 -6.27 31.31 5.75
C MET A 250 -7.65 31.40 5.07
N LEU A 251 -8.34 30.27 4.86
CA LEU A 251 -9.68 30.25 4.28
C LEU A 251 -10.72 30.88 5.21
N LYS A 252 -10.63 30.61 6.53
CA LYS A 252 -11.48 31.28 7.52
C LYS A 252 -11.29 32.79 7.52
N TYR A 253 -10.05 33.26 7.42
CA TYR A 253 -9.75 34.69 7.35
C TYR A 253 -10.44 35.34 6.13
N LYS A 254 -10.33 34.74 4.94
CA LYS A 254 -11.01 35.24 3.74
C LYS A 254 -12.53 35.34 3.92
N ALA A 255 -13.15 34.33 4.53
CA ALA A 255 -14.60 34.34 4.79
C ALA A 255 -15.05 35.44 5.79
N HIS A 256 -14.16 35.93 6.65
CA HIS A 256 -14.46 37.01 7.61
C HIS A 256 -14.10 38.41 7.07
N GLY A 257 -13.21 38.50 6.08
CA GLY A 257 -12.78 39.75 5.44
C GLY A 257 -13.68 40.25 4.30
N GLU A 258 -14.69 39.47 3.88
CA GLU A 258 -15.72 39.87 2.90
C GLU A 258 -16.95 40.53 3.56
N LYS A 259 -16.80 41.17 4.72
CA LYS A 259 -17.81 42.04 5.35
C LYS A 259 -17.45 43.51 5.22
#